data_AF-A0A7Z2VHF1-F1
#
_entry.id   AF-A0A7Z2VHF1-F1
#
_cell.length_a   1.000
_cell.length_b   1.000
_cell.length_c   1.000
_cell.angle_alpha   90.00
_cell.angle_beta   90.00
_cell.angle_gamma   90.00
#
_symmetry.space_group_name_H-M   'P 1'
#
loop_
_entity.id
_entity.type
_entity.pdbx_description
1 polymer ?
#
loop_
_entity_poly.entity_id
_entity_poly.type
_entity_poly.pdbx_seq_one_letter_code
_entity_poly.pdbx_strand_id
1 'polypeptide(L)'
;MSRPQIDFLEPWIPETSLIFLEELYNELPNNHILYGAELNVIARRLDKDEVLFQFQENSNKYVQVHLTWKQDKETNPWPLFILFNSFDDWVNQVMVLDNKENLVQ
;
A
#
# COMPACT_ATOMS: atom_id res chain seq x y z
N MET A 1 18.09 8.75 -14.25
CA MET A 1 17.04 7.79 -14.67
C MET A 1 15.72 8.43 -14.30
N SER A 2 14.92 8.81 -15.29
CA SER A 2 13.62 9.45 -15.05
C SER A 2 12.67 8.41 -14.48
N ARG A 3 12.10 8.65 -13.29
CA ARG A 3 11.00 7.84 -12.79
C ARG A 3 9.84 7.95 -13.78
N PRO A 4 9.16 6.87 -14.16
CA PRO A 4 7.92 6.99 -14.90
C PRO A 4 7.00 7.91 -14.10
N GLN A 5 6.49 8.95 -14.77
CA GLN A 5 5.51 9.85 -14.20
C GLN A 5 4.21 9.05 -14.16
N ILE A 6 4.01 8.34 -13.05
CA ILE A 6 2.81 7.56 -12.81
C ILE A 6 1.72 8.58 -12.49
N ASP A 7 0.74 8.70 -13.37
CA ASP A 7 -0.46 9.49 -13.12
C ASP A 7 -1.40 8.66 -12.25
N PHE A 8 -1.36 8.89 -10.94
CA PHE A 8 -2.32 8.31 -10.00
C PHE A 8 -3.70 8.92 -10.23
N LEU A 9 -4.72 8.07 -10.26
CA LEU A 9 -6.11 8.50 -10.35
C LEU A 9 -6.68 8.68 -8.95
N GLU A 10 -7.45 9.74 -8.73
CA GLU A 10 -8.18 9.92 -7.47
C GLU A 10 -9.02 8.67 -7.15
N PRO A 11 -9.07 8.22 -5.88
CA PRO A 11 -8.60 8.92 -4.67
C PRO A 11 -7.14 8.62 -4.29
N TRP A 12 -6.35 8.00 -5.17
CA TRP A 12 -4.95 7.69 -4.91
C TRP A 12 -4.03 8.87 -5.21
N ILE A 13 -3.09 9.13 -4.31
CA ILE A 13 -2.04 10.13 -4.50
C ILE A 13 -0.65 9.51 -4.28
N PRO A 14 0.39 9.99 -4.98
CA PRO A 14 1.75 9.58 -4.70
C PRO A 14 2.14 9.94 -3.26
N GLU A 15 2.84 9.03 -2.60
CA GLU A 15 3.27 9.20 -1.20
C GLU A 15 4.63 8.51 -0.99
N THR A 16 5.48 9.12 -0.17
CA THR A 16 6.82 8.61 0.15
C THR A 16 7.19 8.74 1.63
N SER A 17 6.29 9.25 2.47
CA SER A 17 6.54 9.48 3.89
C SER A 17 6.82 8.17 4.63
N LEU A 18 7.88 8.15 5.44
CA LEU A 18 8.26 6.99 6.24
C LEU A 18 7.26 6.69 7.36
N ILE A 19 6.39 7.64 7.71
CA ILE A 19 5.38 7.46 8.77
C ILE A 19 4.49 6.23 8.50
N PHE A 20 4.17 5.93 7.24
CA PHE A 20 3.36 4.76 6.90
C PHE A 20 4.14 3.44 7.04
N LEU A 21 5.46 3.46 6.86
CA LEU A 21 6.31 2.30 7.13
C LEU A 21 6.46 2.07 8.64
N GLU A 22 6.64 3.16 9.39
CA GLU A 22 6.71 3.10 10.86
C GLU A 22 5.42 2.52 11.43
N GLU A 23 4.25 3.00 10.98
CA GLU A 23 2.97 2.46 11.44
C GLU A 23 2.81 0.98 11.05
N LEU A 24 3.10 0.62 9.80
CA LEU A 24 3.08 -0.77 9.36
C LEU A 24 3.93 -1.67 10.27
N TYR A 25 5.17 -1.27 10.57
CA TYR A 25 6.06 -2.07 11.42
C TYR A 25 5.61 -2.13 12.89
N ASN A 26 4.91 -1.12 13.39
CA ASN A 26 4.31 -1.14 14.73
C ASN A 26 3.12 -2.11 14.81
N GLU A 27 2.29 -2.15 13.76
CA GLU A 27 1.12 -3.01 13.69
C GLU A 27 1.46 -4.48 13.39
N LEU A 28 2.55 -4.75 12.67
CA LEU A 28 2.87 -6.11 12.21
C LEU A 28 3.17 -7.09 13.37
N PRO A 29 2.40 -8.20 13.49
CA PRO A 29 2.79 -9.27 14.39
C PRO A 29 4.00 -10.04 13.85
N ASN A 30 4.82 -10.59 14.73
CA ASN A 30 6.09 -11.25 14.37
C ASN A 30 5.93 -12.47 13.43
N ASN A 31 4.72 -13.00 13.27
CA ASN A 31 4.38 -14.13 12.40
C ASN A 31 3.74 -13.70 11.07
N HIS A 32 3.65 -12.40 10.80
CA HIS A 32 3.08 -11.87 9.56
C HIS A 32 4.07 -12.00 8.39
N ILE A 33 3.56 -12.24 7.18
CA ILE A 33 4.40 -12.42 5.97
C ILE A 33 5.22 -11.17 5.61
N LEU A 34 4.74 -9.99 6.00
CA LEU A 34 5.43 -8.71 5.79
C LEU A 34 6.41 -8.37 6.93
N TYR A 35 6.45 -9.17 8.00
CA TYR A 35 7.37 -8.92 9.11
C TYR A 35 8.82 -9.06 8.64
N GLY A 36 9.59 -7.96 8.76
CA GLY A 36 10.98 -7.89 8.30
C GLY A 36 11.17 -7.65 6.80
N ALA A 37 10.10 -7.45 6.03
CA ALA A 37 10.21 -7.08 4.62
C ALA A 37 10.67 -5.62 4.47
N GLU A 38 11.64 -5.37 3.59
CA GLU A 38 12.04 -4.01 3.22
C GLU A 38 11.11 -3.46 2.14
N LEU A 39 10.42 -2.37 2.47
CA LEU A 39 9.37 -1.77 1.63
C LEU A 39 9.65 -0.29 1.34
N ASN A 40 9.13 0.20 0.21
CA ASN A 40 9.06 1.62 -0.14
C ASN A 40 7.59 2.04 -0.24
N VAL A 41 7.23 3.19 0.34
CA VAL A 41 5.91 3.79 0.13
C VAL A 41 5.81 4.34 -1.28
N ILE A 42 4.72 4.02 -1.97
CA ILE A 42 4.48 4.42 -3.36
C ILE A 42 3.30 5.39 -3.47
N ALA A 43 2.20 5.07 -2.79
CA ALA A 43 0.98 5.84 -2.85
C ALA A 43 0.13 5.59 -1.61
N ARG A 44 -0.76 6.54 -1.31
CA ARG A 44 -1.82 6.36 -0.32
C ARG A 44 -3.16 6.76 -0.91
N ARG A 45 -4.22 6.18 -0.35
CA ARG A 45 -5.58 6.56 -0.65
C ARG A 45 -6.03 7.71 0.27
N LEU A 46 -6.84 8.63 -0.24
CA LEU A 46 -7.27 9.82 0.52
C LEU A 46 -8.53 9.61 1.37
N ASP A 47 -9.42 8.72 0.96
CA ASP A 47 -10.72 8.44 1.58
C ASP A 47 -10.70 7.21 2.52
N LYS A 48 -9.60 6.45 2.55
CA LYS A 48 -9.39 5.27 3.40
C LYS A 48 -7.93 5.14 3.83
N ASP A 49 -7.69 4.36 4.88
CA ASP A 49 -6.36 4.04 5.41
C ASP A 49 -5.62 2.95 4.60
N GLU A 50 -5.71 3.04 3.27
CA GLU A 50 -5.05 2.11 2.34
C GLU A 50 -3.75 2.73 1.81
N VAL A 51 -2.66 1.95 1.88
CA VAL A 51 -1.34 2.39 1.44
C VAL A 51 -0.72 1.32 0.54
N LEU A 52 -0.15 1.76 -0.58
CA LEU A 52 0.59 0.92 -1.51
C LEU A 52 2.09 0.99 -1.22
N PHE A 53 2.70 -0.18 -1.05
CA PHE A 53 4.12 -0.36 -0.86
C PHE A 53 4.73 -1.22 -1.99
N GLN A 54 6.02 -1.05 -2.24
CA GLN A 54 6.82 -1.85 -3.16
C GLN A 54 7.93 -2.57 -2.38
N PHE A 55 8.19 -3.84 -2.70
CA PHE A 55 9.30 -4.58 -2.11
C PHE A 55 10.64 -4.08 -2.66
N GLN A 56 11.60 -3.79 -1.77
CA GLN A 56 12.95 -3.36 -2.19
C GLN A 56 13.72 -4.49 -2.87
N GLU A 57 13.59 -5.73 -2.36
CA GLU A 57 14.23 -6.91 -2.94
C GLU A 57 13.67 -7.30 -4.32
N ASN A 58 12.43 -6.90 -4.62
CA ASN A 58 11.79 -7.20 -5.89
C ASN A 58 10.85 -6.07 -6.31
N SER A 59 11.37 -5.20 -7.19
CA SER A 59 10.66 -4.02 -7.70
C SER A 59 9.36 -4.34 -8.46
N ASN A 60 9.11 -5.59 -8.84
CA ASN A 60 7.86 -5.98 -9.49
C ASN A 60 6.78 -6.38 -8.47
N LYS A 61 7.14 -6.60 -7.20
CA LYS A 61 6.17 -6.96 -6.17
C LYS A 61 5.68 -5.72 -5.45
N TYR A 62 4.37 -5.68 -5.27
CA TYR A 62 3.69 -4.61 -4.55
C TYR A 62 2.75 -5.22 -3.51
N VAL A 63 2.46 -4.46 -2.47
CA VAL A 63 1.49 -4.82 -1.45
C VAL A 63 0.66 -3.59 -1.09
N GLN A 64 -0.65 -3.74 -1.14
CA GLN A 64 -1.56 -2.78 -0.54
C GLN A 64 -1.88 -3.26 0.88
N VAL A 65 -1.80 -2.36 1.86
CA VAL A 65 -2.11 -2.65 3.25
C VAL A 65 -3.16 -1.67 3.75
N HIS A 66 -4.13 -2.16 4.52
CA HIS A 66 -5.01 -1.32 5.32
C HIS A 66 -4.40 -1.15 6.71
N LEU A 67 -3.92 0.06 7.00
CA LEU A 67 -3.37 0.42 8.31
C LEU A 67 -4.50 0.77 9.27
N THR A 68 -4.40 0.35 10.52
CA THR A 68 -5.42 0.60 11.54
C THR A 68 -5.11 1.81 12.43
N TRP A 69 -3.87 2.28 12.39
CA TRP A 69 -3.32 3.37 13.21
C TRP A 69 -3.42 3.12 14.72
N LYS A 70 -3.45 1.86 15.13
CA LYS A 70 -3.67 1.48 16.53
C LYS A 70 -2.46 1.77 17.42
N GLN A 71 -1.28 2.03 16.83
CA GLN A 71 -0.02 2.26 17.54
C GLN A 71 0.41 1.11 18.47
N ASP A 72 -0.09 -0.10 18.22
CA ASP A 72 0.29 -1.33 18.92
C ASP A 72 0.18 -2.51 17.95
N LYS A 73 0.79 -3.65 18.29
CA LYS A 73 0.74 -4.85 17.46
C LYS A 73 -0.70 -5.31 17.26
N GLU A 74 -1.00 -5.63 16.01
CA GLU A 74 -2.26 -6.23 15.66
C GLU A 74 -2.27 -7.74 15.90
N THR A 75 -3.49 -8.26 16.03
CA THR A 75 -3.74 -9.69 16.11
C THR A 75 -4.14 -10.22 14.74
N ASN A 76 -3.68 -11.43 14.40
CA ASN A 76 -4.07 -12.10 13.16
C ASN A 76 -5.60 -12.02 12.93
N PRO A 77 -6.07 -11.66 11.73
CA PRO A 77 -5.33 -11.55 10.46
C PRO A 77 -4.83 -10.13 10.12
N TRP A 78 -4.77 -9.21 11.08
CA TRP A 78 -4.42 -7.80 10.82
C TRP A 78 -2.91 -7.54 10.87
N PRO A 79 -2.41 -6.52 10.13
CA PRO A 79 -3.16 -5.69 9.17
C PRO A 79 -3.55 -6.45 7.89
N LEU A 80 -4.70 -6.12 7.30
CA LEU A 80 -5.13 -6.74 6.05
C LEU A 80 -4.26 -6.27 4.88
N PHE A 81 -3.91 -7.19 3.99
CA PHE A 81 -3.06 -6.90 2.84
C PHE A 81 -3.46 -7.66 1.58
N ILE A 82 -3.08 -7.11 0.43
CA ILE A 82 -3.24 -7.71 -0.90
C ILE A 82 -1.91 -7.62 -1.64
N LEU A 83 -1.41 -8.75 -2.15
CA LEU A 83 -0.16 -8.82 -2.92
C LEU A 83 -0.43 -8.72 -4.43
N PHE A 84 0.45 -8.01 -5.12
CA PHE A 84 0.41 -7.86 -6.58
C PHE A 84 1.77 -8.23 -7.18
N ASN A 85 1.76 -8.85 -8.37
CA ASN A 85 2.98 -9.31 -9.06
C ASN A 85 3.55 -8.27 -10.04
N SER A 86 2.87 -7.14 -10.20
CA SER A 86 3.32 -5.99 -10.98
C SER A 86 2.56 -4.73 -10.54
N PHE A 87 3.06 -3.56 -10.94
CA PHE A 87 2.34 -2.30 -10.77
C PHE A 87 1.06 -2.28 -11.62
N ASP A 88 1.13 -2.78 -12.85
CA ASP A 88 -0.03 -2.88 -13.76
C ASP A 88 -1.16 -3.74 -13.17
N ASP A 89 -0.83 -4.82 -12.47
CA ASP A 89 -1.84 -5.64 -11.76
C ASP A 89 -2.59 -4.80 -10.75
N TRP A 90 -1.87 -4.03 -9.93
CA TRP A 90 -2.49 -3.13 -8.94
C TRP A 90 -3.32 -2.03 -9.62
N VAL A 91 -2.81 -1.41 -10.69
CA VAL A 91 -3.54 -0.37 -11.43
C VAL A 91 -4.89 -0.90 -11.94
N ASN A 92 -4.89 -2.06 -12.59
CA ASN A 92 -6.10 -2.62 -13.21
C ASN A 92 -7.10 -3.19 -12.20
N GLN A 93 -6.61 -3.73 -11.08
CA GLN A 93 -7.46 -4.38 -10.07
C GLN A 93 -7.93 -3.42 -8.96
N VAL A 94 -7.23 -2.31 -8.74
CA VAL A 94 -7.52 -1.38 -7.63
C VAL A 94 -7.74 0.03 -8.16
N MET A 95 -6.68 0.70 -8.62
CA MET A 95 -6.71 2.14 -8.90
C MET A 95 -7.81 2.54 -9.90
N VAL A 96 -7.95 1.80 -11.00
CA VAL A 96 -8.98 2.07 -12.02
C VAL A 96 -10.40 1.81 -11.50
N LEU A 97 -10.59 0.83 -10.61
CA LEU A 97 -11.89 0.53 -10.03
C LEU A 97 -12.27 1.57 -8.97
N ASP A 98 -11.36 1.87 -8.05
CA ASP A 98 -11.55 2.90 -7.02
C ASP A 98 -11.88 4.27 -7.64
N ASN A 99 -11.20 4.64 -8.74
CA ASN A 99 -11.49 5.88 -9.45
C ASN A 99 -12.90 5.89 -10.06
N LYS A 100 -13.33 4.79 -10.68
CA LYS A 100 -14.70 4.67 -11.21
C LYS A 100 -15.75 4.77 -10.11
N GLU A 101 -15.52 4.13 -8.96
CA GLU A 101 -16.40 4.21 -7.79
C GLU A 101 -16.43 5.61 -7.16
N ASN A 102 -15.32 6.34 -7.21
CA ASN A 102 -15.23 7.71 -6.72
C ASN A 102 -16.05 8.69 -7.60
N LEU A 103 -16.03 8.52 -8.93
CA LEU A 103 -16.72 9.39 -9.88
C LEU A 103 -18.25 9.22 -9.95
N VAL A 104 -18.82 8.21 -9.28
CA VAL A 104 -20.27 7.92 -9.28
C VAL A 104 -20.97 8.34 -7.98
N GLN A 105 -20.28 9.05 -7.09
CA GLN A 105 -20.83 9.62 -5.85
C GLN A 105 -21.33 11.05 -6.06
#